data_AF-A0AB36GG48-F1
#
_entry.id   AF-A0AB36GG48-F1
#
_cell.length_a   1.000
_cell.length_b   1.000
_cell.length_c   1.000
_cell.angle_alpha   90.00
_cell.angle_beta   90.00
_cell.angle_gamma   90.00
#
_symmetry.space_group_name_H-M   'P 1'
#
loop_
_entity.id
_entity.type
_entity.pdbx_description
1 polymer ?
#
loop_
_entity_poly.entity_id
_entity_poly.type
_entity_poly.pdbx_seq_one_letter_code
_entity_poly.pdbx_strand_id
1 'polypeptide(L)'
;MQHIRSQKYAQRAFGLIQKVKDDNKQVKEYRTLVLNFPTMILQSGLAQAIGFLRAKAKEEHLLLLAHIAELLGENKDSLHMKILEADLSHYQLLSRQALEAASSLKRYTQALLPKPKDEQGE
;
A
#
# COMPACT_ATOMS: atom_id res chain seq x y z
N MET A 1 14.45 0.02 22.97
CA MET A 1 14.70 -0.87 21.81
C MET A 1 14.47 -0.08 20.53
N GLN A 2 15.48 0.04 19.67
CA GLN A 2 15.29 0.64 18.35
C GLN A 2 14.47 -0.31 17.48
N HIS A 3 13.23 0.04 17.17
CA HIS A 3 12.41 -0.75 16.26
C HIS A 3 12.97 -0.68 14.84
N ILE A 4 13.27 -1.84 14.26
CA ILE A 4 13.71 -1.97 12.86
C ILE A 4 12.59 -1.42 11.96
N ARG A 5 12.92 -0.67 10.90
CA ARG A 5 11.93 -0.05 10.00
C ARG A 5 10.82 -1.00 9.53
N SER A 6 11.20 -2.24 9.20
CA SER A 6 10.27 -3.31 8.81
C SER A 6 9.24 -3.63 9.90
N GLN A 7 9.63 -3.59 11.18
CA GLN A 7 8.71 -3.75 12.31
C GLN A 7 7.73 -2.57 12.40
N LYS A 8 8.19 -1.34 12.18
CA LYS A 8 7.33 -0.15 12.16
C LYS A 8 6.29 -0.24 11.04
N TYR A 9 6.69 -0.67 9.84
CA TYR A 9 5.76 -0.90 8.74
C TYR A 9 4.74 -1.99 9.07
N ALA A 10 5.17 -3.09 9.66
CA ALA A 10 4.26 -4.17 10.03
C ALA A 10 3.20 -3.70 11.05
N GLN A 11 3.62 -3.02 12.13
CA GLN A 11 2.70 -2.53 13.17
C GLN A 11 1.70 -1.51 12.61
N ARG A 12 2.16 -0.55 11.81
CA ARG A 12 1.28 0.44 11.17
C ARG A 12 0.35 -0.21 10.15
N ALA A 13 0.86 -1.08 9.29
CA ALA A 13 0.07 -1.79 8.30
C ALA A 13 -1.04 -2.63 8.95
N PHE A 14 -0.77 -3.28 10.08
CA PHE A 14 -1.79 -3.99 10.84
C PHE A 14 -2.94 -3.05 11.24
N GLY A 15 -2.63 -1.90 11.87
CA GLY A 15 -3.65 -0.93 12.27
C GLY A 15 -4.44 -0.36 11.10
N LEU A 16 -3.78 -0.11 9.96
CA LEU A 16 -4.46 0.35 8.75
C LEU A 16 -5.42 -0.69 8.18
N ILE A 17 -4.98 -1.95 8.06
CA ILE A 17 -5.86 -3.02 7.55
C ILE A 17 -6.99 -3.34 8.51
N GLN A 18 -6.77 -3.22 9.83
CA GLN A 18 -7.83 -3.38 10.82
C GLN A 18 -8.94 -2.35 10.59
N LYS A 19 -8.60 -1.07 10.38
CA LYS A 19 -9.59 -0.03 10.06
C LYS A 19 -10.36 -0.32 8.77
N VAL A 20 -9.68 -0.83 7.73
CA VAL A 20 -10.35 -1.23 6.48
C VAL A 20 -11.34 -2.37 6.71
N LYS A 21 -10.97 -3.34 7.56
CA LYS A 21 -11.85 -4.43 7.94
C LYS A 21 -13.11 -3.91 8.64
N ASP A 22 -12.93 -2.95 9.54
CA ASP A 22 -14.02 -2.42 10.38
C ASP A 22 -14.97 -1.50 9.58
N ASP A 23 -14.47 -0.73 8.60
CA ASP A 23 -15.29 0.12 7.70
C ASP A 23 -16.09 -0.70 6.68
N ASN A 24 -15.58 -1.88 6.29
CA ASN A 24 -16.20 -2.86 5.38
C ASN A 24 -16.57 -2.35 3.96
N LYS A 25 -16.35 -1.06 3.66
CA LYS A 25 -16.63 -0.48 2.35
C LYS A 25 -15.55 -0.90 1.34
N GLN A 26 -15.96 -1.52 0.23
CA GLN A 26 -15.08 -1.90 -0.89
C GLN A 26 -13.87 -2.78 -0.49
N VAL A 27 -14.03 -3.60 0.54
CA VAL A 27 -12.98 -4.50 1.04
C VAL A 27 -12.46 -5.45 -0.03
N LYS A 28 -13.31 -5.89 -0.97
CA LYS A 28 -12.93 -6.82 -2.05
C LYS A 28 -12.01 -6.17 -3.08
N GLU A 29 -12.37 -4.98 -3.55
CA GLU A 29 -11.61 -4.20 -4.53
C GLU A 29 -10.27 -3.77 -3.92
N TYR A 30 -10.31 -3.22 -2.69
CA TYR A 30 -9.12 -2.84 -1.96
C TYR A 30 -8.19 -4.03 -1.72
N ARG A 31 -8.71 -5.18 -1.26
CA ARG A 31 -7.93 -6.41 -1.10
C ARG A 31 -7.21 -6.75 -2.40
N THR A 32 -7.96 -6.87 -3.50
CA THR A 32 -7.41 -7.27 -4.79
C THR A 32 -6.29 -6.33 -5.22
N LEU A 33 -6.50 -5.02 -5.07
CA LEU A 33 -5.52 -4.00 -5.39
C LEU A 33 -4.24 -4.14 -4.54
N VAL A 34 -4.37 -4.26 -3.21
CA VAL A 34 -3.23 -4.39 -2.29
C VAL A 34 -2.41 -5.66 -2.54
N LEU A 35 -3.07 -6.79 -2.83
CA LEU A 35 -2.37 -8.06 -3.10
C LEU A 35 -1.46 -7.98 -4.33
N ASN A 36 -1.85 -7.17 -5.32
CA ASN A 36 -1.14 -7.00 -6.58
C ASN A 36 -0.14 -5.83 -6.55
N PHE A 37 -0.30 -4.88 -5.63
CA PHE A 37 0.51 -3.66 -5.59
C PHE A 37 2.03 -3.89 -5.48
N PRO A 38 2.55 -4.82 -4.63
CA PRO A 38 3.98 -5.12 -4.61
C PRO A 38 4.52 -5.60 -5.96
N THR A 39 3.76 -6.43 -6.67
CA THR A 39 4.13 -6.92 -8.00
C THR A 39 4.14 -5.77 -9.01
N MET A 40 3.17 -4.85 -8.92
CA MET A 40 3.14 -3.67 -9.80
C MET A 40 4.37 -2.78 -9.60
N ILE A 41 4.83 -2.58 -8.35
CA ILE A 41 6.08 -1.85 -8.09
C ILE A 41 7.28 -2.56 -8.73
N LEU A 42 7.36 -3.88 -8.61
CA LEU A 42 8.46 -4.68 -9.18
C LEU A 42 8.48 -4.64 -10.73
N GLN A 43 7.31 -4.67 -11.36
CA GLN A 43 7.19 -4.75 -12.83
C GLN A 43 7.27 -3.39 -13.52
N SER A 44 6.66 -2.35 -12.94
CA SER A 44 6.52 -1.02 -13.57
C SER A 44 7.33 0.08 -12.87
N GLY A 45 7.92 -0.22 -11.71
CA GLY A 45 8.60 0.77 -10.88
C GLY A 45 7.65 1.58 -10.00
N LEU A 46 8.23 2.24 -8.99
CA LEU A 46 7.46 2.99 -8.00
C LEU A 46 6.71 4.19 -8.61
N ALA A 47 7.34 4.92 -9.53
CA ALA A 47 6.73 6.08 -10.17
C ALA A 47 5.43 5.72 -10.88
N GLN A 48 5.45 4.69 -11.74
CA GLN A 48 4.26 4.26 -12.48
C GLN A 48 3.20 3.65 -11.57
N ALA A 49 3.60 2.86 -10.56
CA ALA A 49 2.66 2.26 -9.61
C ALA A 49 1.88 3.33 -8.82
N ILE A 50 2.55 4.39 -8.35
CA ILE A 50 1.90 5.51 -7.65
C ILE A 50 1.08 6.37 -8.62
N GLY A 51 1.61 6.64 -9.81
CA GLY A 51 0.89 7.33 -10.88
C GLY A 51 -0.42 6.63 -11.25
N PHE A 52 -0.43 5.31 -11.32
CA PHE A 52 -1.63 4.50 -11.58
C PHE A 52 -2.70 4.70 -10.50
N LEU A 53 -2.33 4.66 -9.21
CA LEU A 53 -3.29 4.90 -8.12
C LEU A 53 -3.92 6.29 -8.22
N ARG A 54 -3.11 7.32 -8.51
CA ARG A 54 -3.57 8.69 -8.70
C ARG A 54 -4.47 8.83 -9.92
N ALA A 55 -4.13 8.20 -11.03
CA ALA A 55 -4.88 8.30 -12.27
C ALA A 55 -6.24 7.58 -12.20
N LYS A 56 -6.32 6.45 -11.48
CA LYS A 56 -7.59 5.73 -11.29
C LYS A 56 -8.55 6.47 -10.37
N ALA A 57 -8.03 7.11 -9.31
CA ALA A 57 -8.77 7.99 -8.41
C ALA A 57 -10.09 7.42 -7.81
N LYS A 58 -10.26 6.09 -7.80
CA LYS A 58 -11.36 5.45 -7.09
C LYS A 58 -11.04 5.37 -5.59
N GLU A 59 -12.06 5.20 -4.76
CA GLU A 59 -11.92 5.21 -3.30
C GLU A 59 -10.85 4.21 -2.82
N GLU A 60 -10.84 2.97 -3.31
CA GLU A 60 -9.85 1.95 -2.94
C GLU A 60 -8.42 2.28 -3.40
N HIS A 61 -8.28 3.01 -4.52
CA HIS A 61 -6.98 3.43 -5.06
C HIS A 61 -6.41 4.60 -4.26
N LEU A 62 -7.24 5.58 -3.93
CA LEU A 62 -6.88 6.72 -3.10
C LEU A 62 -6.57 6.28 -1.66
N LEU A 63 -7.31 5.29 -1.15
CA LEU A 63 -7.06 4.69 0.15
C LEU A 63 -5.70 3.97 0.18
N LEU A 64 -5.38 3.17 -0.84
CA LEU A 64 -4.06 2.53 -0.92
C LEU A 64 -2.94 3.58 -1.03
N LEU A 65 -3.13 4.63 -1.83
CA LEU A 65 -2.16 5.71 -1.94
C LEU A 65 -1.90 6.37 -0.58
N ALA A 66 -2.97 6.65 0.17
CA ALA A 66 -2.86 7.21 1.52
C ALA A 66 -2.10 6.28 2.48
N HIS A 67 -2.39 4.98 2.46
CA HIS A 67 -1.68 4.00 3.29
C HIS A 67 -0.20 3.87 2.95
N ILE A 68 0.16 3.86 1.65
CA ILE A 68 1.57 3.83 1.24
C ILE A 68 2.29 5.10 1.69
N ALA A 69 1.68 6.27 1.50
CA ALA A 69 2.26 7.53 1.95
C ALA A 69 2.47 7.55 3.47
N GLU A 70 1.47 7.14 4.26
CA GLU A 70 1.55 7.07 5.72
C GLU A 70 2.66 6.11 6.19
N LEU A 71 2.78 4.95 5.55
CA LEU A 71 3.83 4.00 5.88
C LEU A 71 5.21 4.58 5.58
N LEU A 72 5.39 5.23 4.43
CA LEU A 72 6.64 5.89 4.06
C LEU A 72 6.93 7.15 4.90
N GLY A 73 5.97 7.66 5.67
CA GLY A 73 6.10 8.92 6.40
C GLY A 73 6.03 10.14 5.48
N GLU A 74 5.33 10.00 4.36
CA GLU A 74 5.18 11.01 3.31
C GLU A 74 3.74 11.53 3.26
N ASN A 75 3.56 12.68 2.61
CA ASN A 75 2.22 13.19 2.31
C ASN A 75 1.70 12.59 0.99
N LYS A 76 0.46 12.06 1.00
CA LYS A 76 -0.15 11.40 -0.16
C LYS A 76 -0.22 12.29 -1.41
N ASP A 77 -0.43 13.59 -1.22
CA ASP A 77 -0.68 14.53 -2.31
C ASP A 77 0.62 14.94 -3.01
N SER A 78 1.73 14.98 -2.27
CA SER A 78 3.07 15.30 -2.80
C SER A 78 3.93 14.09 -3.12
N LEU A 79 3.59 12.89 -2.64
CA LEU A 79 4.40 11.67 -2.79
C LEU A 79 4.80 11.41 -4.24
N HIS A 80 3.87 11.55 -5.19
CA HIS A 80 4.17 11.28 -6.60
C HIS A 80 5.18 12.28 -7.18
N MET A 81 5.04 13.58 -6.89
CA MET A 81 6.01 14.58 -7.35
C MET A 81 7.38 14.32 -6.72
N LYS A 82 7.43 14.00 -5.42
CA LYS A 82 8.68 13.63 -4.73
C LYS A 82 9.38 12.43 -5.38
N ILE A 83 8.62 11.43 -5.83
CA ILE A 83 9.17 10.27 -6.54
C ILE A 83 9.77 10.68 -7.89
N LEU A 84 9.10 11.58 -8.63
CA LEU A 84 9.55 12.03 -9.96
C LEU A 84 10.78 12.95 -9.89
N GLU A 85 10.92 13.72 -8.82
CA GLU A 85 12.03 14.66 -8.60
C GLU A 85 13.24 14.01 -7.91
N ALA A 86 13.10 12.77 -7.42
CA ALA A 86 14.18 12.07 -6.74
C ALA A 86 15.34 11.74 -7.70
N ASP A 87 16.58 11.97 -7.25
CA ASP A 87 17.73 11.40 -7.92
C ASP A 87 17.71 9.86 -7.87
N LEU A 88 18.58 9.22 -8.65
CA LEU A 88 18.63 7.77 -8.77
C LEU A 88 18.78 7.05 -7.42
N SER A 89 19.63 7.57 -6.53
CA SER A 89 19.92 6.92 -5.24
C SER A 89 18.71 6.99 -4.31
N HIS A 90 18.09 8.18 -4.25
CA HIS A 90 16.87 8.41 -3.48
C HIS A 90 15.70 7.60 -4.05
N TYR A 91 15.52 7.58 -5.37
CA TYR A 91 14.47 6.80 -6.04
C TYR A 91 14.60 5.30 -5.75
N GLN A 92 15.82 4.75 -5.81
CA GLN A 92 16.08 3.35 -5.49
C GLN A 92 15.79 3.04 -4.01
N LEU A 93 16.19 3.92 -3.10
CA LEU A 93 15.89 3.77 -1.67
C LEU A 93 14.38 3.79 -1.42
N LEU A 94 13.68 4.78 -1.98
CA LEU A 94 12.23 4.96 -1.83
C LEU A 94 11.47 3.76 -2.43
N SER A 95 11.92 3.24 -3.58
CA SER A 95 11.38 2.04 -4.21
C SER A 95 11.49 0.80 -3.32
N ARG A 96 12.65 0.58 -2.68
CA ARG A 96 12.84 -0.52 -1.72
C ARG A 96 11.94 -0.35 -0.49
N GLN A 97 11.86 0.86 0.05
CA GLN A 97 11.00 1.16 1.20
C GLN A 97 9.51 0.96 0.88
N ALA A 98 9.06 1.39 -0.30
CA ALA A 98 7.69 1.22 -0.74
C ALA A 98 7.34 -0.26 -0.94
N LEU A 99 8.28 -1.05 -1.47
CA LEU A 99 8.10 -2.49 -1.61
C LEU A 99 7.98 -3.20 -0.25
N GLU A 100 8.80 -2.84 0.73
CA GLU A 100 8.70 -3.36 2.11
C GLU A 100 7.37 -2.97 2.78
N ALA A 101 6.93 -1.72 2.60
CA ALA A 101 5.67 -1.21 3.12
C ALA A 101 4.46 -1.93 2.49
N ALA A 102 4.43 -2.00 1.16
CA ALA A 102 3.39 -2.69 0.39
C ALA A 102 3.33 -4.19 0.73
N SER A 103 4.48 -4.84 0.94
CA SER A 103 4.53 -6.23 1.36
C SER A 103 3.94 -6.44 2.76
N SER A 104 4.08 -5.47 3.66
CA SER A 104 3.45 -5.51 4.98
C SER A 104 1.92 -5.36 4.88
N LEU A 105 1.42 -4.42 4.07
CA LEU A 105 -0.01 -4.31 3.78
C LEU A 105 -0.56 -5.60 3.16
N LYS A 106 0.15 -6.20 2.19
CA LYS A 106 -0.23 -7.47 1.57
C LYS A 106 -0.39 -8.58 2.61
N ARG A 107 0.58 -8.77 3.50
CA ARG A 107 0.53 -9.81 4.55
C ARG A 107 -0.70 -9.68 5.43
N TYR A 108 -0.96 -8.49 5.97
CA TYR A 108 -2.12 -8.28 6.85
C TYR A 108 -3.43 -8.28 6.09
N THR A 109 -3.45 -7.81 4.84
CA THR A 109 -4.61 -7.94 3.96
C THR A 109 -4.99 -9.41 3.79
N GLN A 110 -4.03 -10.27 3.46
CA GLN A 110 -4.27 -11.72 3.33
C GLN A 110 -4.81 -12.35 4.60
N ALA A 111 -4.32 -11.91 5.76
CA ALA A 111 -4.67 -12.47 7.07
C ALA A 111 -6.01 -11.97 7.63
N LEU A 112 -6.37 -10.70 7.41
CA LEU A 112 -7.48 -10.05 8.11
C LEU A 112 -8.72 -9.81 7.25
N LEU A 113 -8.55 -9.57 5.95
CA LEU A 113 -9.68 -9.29 5.06
C LEU A 113 -10.23 -10.61 4.47
N PRO A 114 -11.55 -10.74 4.28
CA PRO A 114 -12.16 -11.93 3.68
C PRO A 114 -11.73 -12.11 2.22
N LYS A 115 -11.73 -13.34 1.70
CA LYS A 115 -11.57 -13.56 0.26
C LYS A 115 -12.92 -13.30 -0.43
N PRO A 116 -12.91 -12.87 -1.70
CA PRO A 116 -14.16 -12.65 -2.45
C PRO A 116 -15.09 -13.86 -2.56
N LYS A 117 -14.57 -15.09 -2.37
CA LYS A 117 -15.33 -16.35 -2.43
C LYS A 117 -15.93 -16.78 -1.08
N ASP A 118 -15.57 -16.13 0.02
CA ASP A 118 -16.01 -16.53 1.37
C ASP A 118 -17.43 -16.03 1.71
N GLU A 119 -18.07 -15.25 0.82
CA GLU A 119 -19.42 -14.68 1.00
C GLU A 119 -20.55 -15.49 0.31
N GLN A 120 -20.27 -16.68 -0.23
CA GLN A 120 -21.26 -17.54 -0.92
C GLN A 120 -21.60 -18.83 -0.16
N GLY A 121 -21.29 -18.91 1.14
CA GLY A 121 -21.57 -20.11 1.92
C GLY A 121 -21.81 -19.84 3.38
N GLU A 122 -23.01 -19.33 3.70
CA GLU A 122 -23.85 -19.68 4.85
C GLU A 122 -25.32 -19.53 4.45
#